data_AF-U5CX16-F1
#
_entry.id   AF-U5CX16-F1
#
_cell.length_a   1.000
_cell.length_b   1.000
_cell.length_c   1.000
_cell.angle_alpha   90.00
_cell.angle_beta   90.00
_cell.angle_gamma   90.00
#
_symmetry.space_group_name_H-M   'P 1'
#
loop_
_entity.id
_entity.type
_entity.pdbx_description
1 polymer ?
#
loop_
_entity_poly.entity_id
_entity_poly.type
_entity_poly.pdbx_seq_one_letter_code
_entity_poly.pdbx_strand_id
1 'polypeptide(L)'
;VTDFQCGGFVIGLQLSHCLGDGIGGVQFLSALAEMVKGADSPSVEPVWSRHLLGSAPPAEPIDPSRPPLVFPDYRLEPVSFDISAQAISRIKQAFFEKT
;
A
#
# COMPACT_ATOMS: atom_id res chain seq x y z
N VAL A 1 8.95 8.04 14.12
CA VAL A 1 8.06 7.63 15.24
C VAL A 1 7.63 8.88 15.95
N THR A 2 6.37 8.99 16.33
CA THR A 2 5.83 10.12 17.08
C THR A 2 5.24 9.59 18.38
N ASP A 3 5.82 9.99 19.50
CA ASP A 3 5.36 9.60 20.83
C ASP A 3 4.34 10.61 21.36
N PHE A 4 3.31 10.11 22.03
CA PHE A 4 2.26 10.90 22.67
C PHE A 4 2.49 10.93 24.17
N GLN A 5 2.05 12.02 24.82
CA GLN A 5 2.23 12.22 26.27
C GLN A 5 1.60 11.11 27.13
N CYS A 6 0.60 10.40 26.61
CA CYS A 6 -0.04 9.26 27.28
C CYS A 6 0.75 7.94 27.19
N GLY A 7 1.93 7.94 26.56
CA GLY A 7 2.74 6.73 26.34
C GLY A 7 2.36 5.92 25.10
N GLY A 8 1.32 6.34 24.36
CA GLY A 8 1.06 5.81 23.01
C GLY A 8 2.06 6.36 21.99
N PHE A 9 2.21 5.70 20.85
CA PHE A 9 3.05 6.16 19.75
C PHE A 9 2.45 5.81 18.38
N VAL A 10 2.87 6.54 17.34
CA VAL A 10 2.54 6.25 15.93
C VAL A 10 3.82 6.09 15.12
N ILE A 11 3.83 5.10 14.23
CA ILE A 11 4.90 4.91 13.25
C ILE A 11 4.38 5.38 11.88
N GLY A 12 4.96 6.46 11.37
CA GLY A 12 4.75 6.91 9.99
C GLY A 12 5.71 6.19 9.05
N LEU A 13 5.20 5.76 7.89
CA LEU A 13 5.98 5.12 6.83
C LEU A 13 5.92 6.00 5.58
N GLN A 14 7.09 6.40 5.06
CA GLN A 14 7.21 7.06 3.76
C GLN A 14 8.05 6.18 2.85
N LEU A 15 7.45 5.72 1.76
CA LEU A 15 8.10 4.89 0.76
C LEU A 15 7.95 5.52 -0.62
N SER A 16 9.00 5.46 -1.42
CA SER A 16 8.86 5.73 -2.85
C SER A 16 8.04 4.61 -3.48
N HIS A 17 6.90 4.95 -4.07
CA HIS A 17 6.01 3.97 -4.71
C HIS A 17 6.68 3.27 -5.91
N CYS A 18 7.76 3.83 -6.46
CA CYS A 18 8.57 3.18 -7.49
C CYS A 18 9.41 2.01 -6.94
N LEU A 19 9.64 1.95 -5.63
CA LEU A 19 10.45 0.91 -5.00
C LEU A 19 9.63 -0.30 -4.55
N GLY A 20 8.33 -0.15 -4.37
CA GLY A 20 7.44 -1.21 -3.90
C GLY A 20 5.98 -0.78 -3.92
N ASP A 21 5.10 -1.78 -3.90
CA ASP A 21 3.65 -1.60 -3.77
C ASP A 21 3.20 -1.68 -2.30
N GLY A 22 1.89 -1.65 -2.08
CA GLY A 22 1.32 -1.79 -0.74
C GLY A 22 1.69 -3.11 -0.05
N ILE A 23 1.80 -4.22 -0.80
CA ILE A 23 2.15 -5.54 -0.25
C ILE A 23 3.61 -5.54 0.21
N GLY A 24 4.53 -5.06 -0.62
CA GLY A 24 5.94 -4.92 -0.27
C GLY A 24 6.16 -4.02 0.94
N GLY A 25 5.40 -2.93 1.06
CA GLY A 25 5.41 -2.08 2.26
C GLY A 25 4.96 -2.82 3.52
N VAL A 26 3.88 -3.62 3.44
CA VAL A 26 3.41 -4.45 4.57
C VAL A 26 4.43 -5.53 4.93
N GLN A 27 5.04 -6.21 3.95
CA GLN A 27 6.08 -7.21 4.20
C GLN A 27 7.28 -6.61 4.92
N PHE A 28 7.72 -5.42 4.51
CA PHE A 28 8.80 -4.69 5.17
C PHE A 28 8.47 -4.38 6.65
N LEU A 29 7.27 -3.85 6.93
CA LEU A 29 6.85 -3.56 8.30
C LEU A 29 6.71 -4.83 9.15
N SER A 30 6.21 -5.93 8.57
CA SER A 30 6.12 -7.22 9.26
C SER A 30 7.51 -7.78 9.61
N ALA A 31 8.44 -7.78 8.66
CA ALA A 31 9.83 -8.16 8.88
C ALA A 31 10.48 -7.33 9.99
N LEU A 32 10.30 -6.00 9.97
CA LEU A 32 10.78 -5.12 11.03
C LEU A 32 10.18 -5.50 12.39
N ALA A 33 8.88 -5.78 12.45
CA ALA A 33 8.21 -6.18 13.69
C ALA A 33 8.70 -7.55 14.21
N GLU A 34 9.03 -8.49 13.33
CA GLU A 34 9.63 -9.78 13.69
C GLU A 34 11.03 -9.60 14.27
N MET A 35 11.87 -8.80 13.61
CA MET A 35 13.23 -8.51 14.08
C MET A 35 13.23 -7.80 15.44
N VAL A 36 12.31 -6.86 15.66
CA VAL A 36 12.13 -6.21 16.98
C VAL A 36 11.73 -7.22 18.06
N LYS A 37 11.03 -8.30 17.71
CA LYS A 37 10.69 -9.41 18.62
C LYS A 37 11.82 -10.43 18.81
N GLY A 38 12.99 -10.21 18.18
CA GLY A 38 14.16 -11.07 18.32
C GLY A 38 14.27 -12.17 17.28
N ALA A 39 13.54 -12.09 16.16
CA ALA A 39 13.80 -12.97 15.02
C ALA A 39 15.15 -12.64 14.38
N ASP A 40 15.94 -13.67 14.07
CA ASP A 40 17.24 -13.51 13.40
C ASP A 40 17.12 -13.14 11.92
N SER A 41 15.99 -13.49 11.29
CA SER A 41 15.68 -13.22 9.88
C SER A 41 14.17 -13.02 9.70
N PRO A 42 13.73 -12.32 8.63
CA PRO A 42 12.32 -12.20 8.31
C PRO A 42 11.72 -13.55 7.89
N SER A 43 10.45 -13.79 8.23
CA SER A 43 9.72 -15.00 7.80
C SER A 43 9.52 -15.08 6.29
N VAL A 44 9.51 -13.92 5.62
CA VAL A 44 9.45 -13.80 4.16
C VAL A 44 10.76 -13.20 3.67
N GLU A 45 11.58 -14.00 3.01
CA GLU A 45 12.86 -13.58 2.47
C GLU A 45 12.68 -12.53 1.34
N PRO A 46 13.38 -11.39 1.40
CA PRO A 46 13.32 -10.41 0.34
C PRO A 46 14.05 -10.93 -0.91
N VAL A 47 13.34 -10.97 -2.04
CA VAL A 47 13.92 -11.35 -3.34
C VAL A 47 14.31 -10.10 -4.12
N TRP A 48 15.62 -9.92 -4.34
CA TRP A 48 16.18 -8.75 -5.01
C TRP A 48 16.34 -8.89 -6.53
N SER A 49 16.05 -10.07 -7.08
CA SER A 49 16.26 -10.43 -8.49
C SER A 49 15.25 -9.77 -9.44
N ARG A 50 15.10 -8.45 -9.37
CA ARG A 50 14.14 -7.66 -10.18
C ARG A 50 14.40 -7.74 -11.68
N HIS A 51 15.64 -8.04 -12.08
CA HIS A 51 15.99 -8.28 -13.49
C HIS A 51 15.28 -9.49 -14.10
N LEU A 52 14.76 -10.41 -13.27
CA LEU A 52 13.95 -11.55 -13.71
C LEU A 52 12.51 -11.16 -14.02
N LEU A 53 12.04 -10.03 -13.46
CA LEU A 53 10.79 -9.43 -13.87
C LEU A 53 11.06 -8.83 -15.26
N GLY A 54 10.40 -9.37 -16.29
CA GLY A 54 10.64 -8.96 -17.67
C GLY A 54 10.60 -7.44 -17.82
N SER A 55 11.35 -6.91 -18.79
CA SER A 55 11.32 -5.50 -19.12
C SER A 55 9.88 -5.08 -19.44
N ALA A 56 9.40 -4.01 -18.80
CA ALA A 56 8.13 -3.40 -19.17
C ALA A 56 8.14 -3.12 -20.69
N PRO A 57 6.99 -3.27 -21.39
CA PRO A 57 6.90 -2.78 -22.75
C PRO A 57 7.38 -1.32 -22.77
N PRO A 58 8.09 -0.88 -23.83
CA PRO A 58 8.55 0.50 -23.93
C PRO A 58 7.35 1.41 -23.66
N ALA A 59 7.53 2.35 -22.72
CA ALA A 59 6.52 3.35 -22.46
C ALA A 59 6.15 3.99 -23.81
N GLU A 60 4.85 4.11 -24.08
CA GLU A 60 4.44 4.86 -25.26
C GLU A 60 5.11 6.23 -25.21
N PRO A 61 5.65 6.73 -26.35
CA PRO A 61 6.21 8.06 -26.40
C PRO A 61 5.21 9.02 -25.78
N ILE A 62 5.66 9.83 -24.81
CA ILE A 62 4.81 10.88 -24.26
C ILE A 62 4.43 11.77 -25.43
N ASP A 63 3.16 11.71 -25.83
CA ASP A 63 2.64 12.54 -26.90
C ASP A 63 2.85 14.01 -26.48
N PRO A 64 3.69 14.79 -27.20
CA PRO A 64 3.97 16.16 -26.84
C PRO A 64 2.73 17.07 -26.98
N SER A 65 1.68 16.62 -27.69
CA SER A 65 0.39 17.30 -27.76
C SER A 65 -0.52 16.99 -26.57
N ARG A 66 -0.20 15.98 -25.74
CA ARG A 66 -0.97 15.66 -24.54
C ARG A 66 -0.79 16.80 -23.53
N PRO A 67 -1.89 17.46 -23.09
CA PRO A 67 -1.79 18.45 -22.05
C PRO A 67 -1.24 17.79 -20.78
N PRO A 68 -0.44 18.51 -19.97
CA PRO A 68 0.01 17.99 -18.69
C PRO A 68 -1.20 17.57 -17.85
N LEU A 69 -1.03 16.53 -17.03
CA LEU A 69 -2.05 16.18 -16.04
C LEU A 69 -2.21 17.37 -15.08
N VAL A 70 -3.30 18.10 -15.24
CA VAL A 70 -3.71 19.16 -14.32
C VAL A 70 -4.58 18.51 -13.27
N PHE A 71 -4.06 18.41 -12.06
CA PHE A 71 -4.87 18.07 -10.89
C PHE A 71 -5.50 19.38 -10.38
N PRO A 72 -6.83 19.51 -10.36
CA PRO A 72 -7.47 20.66 -9.75
C PRO A 72 -7.09 20.74 -8.27
N ASP A 73 -6.98 21.96 -7.74
CA ASP A 73 -6.68 22.19 -6.32
C ASP A 73 -7.94 21.96 -5.47
N TYR A 74 -8.36 20.70 -5.40
CA TYR A 74 -9.45 20.29 -4.52
C TYR A 74 -8.94 20.27 -3.08
N ARG A 75 -9.66 20.93 -2.18
CA ARG A 75 -9.49 20.70 -0.75
C ARG A 75 -10.12 19.36 -0.39
N LEU A 76 -9.33 18.31 -0.47
CA LEU A 76 -9.72 16.97 -0.03
C LEU A 76 -9.59 16.90 1.49
N GLU A 77 -10.66 16.43 2.14
CA GLU A 77 -10.66 16.17 3.58
C GLU A 77 -10.59 14.65 3.82
N PRO A 78 -9.74 14.18 4.73
CA PRO A 78 -9.67 12.77 5.06
C PRO A 78 -10.96 12.33 5.76
N VAL A 79 -11.55 11.24 5.27
CA VAL A 79 -12.69 10.59 5.91
C VAL A 79 -12.44 9.09 6.02
N SER A 80 -12.76 8.53 7.17
CA SER A 80 -12.72 7.10 7.44
C SER A 80 -14.15 6.57 7.53
N PHE A 81 -14.42 5.47 6.83
CA PHE A 81 -15.67 4.74 6.93
C PHE A 81 -15.39 3.34 7.46
N ASP A 82 -16.13 2.94 8.50
CA ASP A 82 -16.06 1.59 9.02
C ASP A 82 -17.09 0.71 8.30
N ILE A 83 -16.60 -0.27 7.54
CA ILE A 83 -17.43 -1.26 6.89
C ILE A 83 -17.31 -2.57 7.67
N SER A 84 -18.36 -2.95 8.39
CA SER A 84 -18.34 -4.15 9.21
C SER A 84 -18.27 -5.42 8.35
N ALA A 85 -17.68 -6.49 8.90
CA ALA A 85 -17.64 -7.80 8.27
C ALA A 85 -19.05 -8.30 7.90
N GLN A 86 -20.06 -8.00 8.72
CA GLN A 86 -21.46 -8.35 8.44
C GLN A 86 -22.01 -7.61 7.22
N ALA A 87 -21.70 -6.30 7.10
CA ALA A 87 -22.10 -5.52 5.92
C ALA A 87 -21.46 -6.08 4.64
N ILE A 88 -20.17 -6.41 4.70
CA ILE A 88 -19.45 -7.07 3.59
C ILE A 88 -20.12 -8.38 3.21
N SER A 89 -20.44 -9.24 4.18
CA SER A 89 -21.09 -10.53 3.92
C SER A 89 -22.47 -10.37 3.29
N ARG A 90 -23.31 -9.44 3.78
CA ARG A 90 -24.63 -9.16 3.20
C ARG A 90 -24.53 -8.72 1.74
N ILE A 91 -23.60 -7.82 1.42
CA ILE A 91 -23.41 -7.32 0.04
C ILE A 91 -22.96 -8.46 -0.88
N LYS A 92 -21.97 -9.26 -0.43
CA LYS A 92 -21.50 -10.42 -1.19
C LYS A 92 -22.63 -11.41 -1.46
N GLN A 93 -23.43 -11.74 -0.44
CA GLN A 93 -24.58 -12.62 -0.58
C GLN A 93 -25.59 -12.09 -1.59
N ALA A 94 -25.99 -10.81 -1.48
CA ALA A 94 -26.93 -10.19 -2.40
C ALA A 94 -26.44 -10.15 -3.86
N PHE A 95 -25.12 -10.09 -4.08
CA PHE A 95 -24.52 -10.21 -5.40
C PHE A 95 -24.66 -11.64 -5.95
N PHE A 96 -24.29 -12.65 -5.17
CA PHE A 96 -24.39 -14.06 -5.57
C PHE A 96 -25.84 -14.55 -5.71
N GLU A 97 -26.80 -13.96 -5.01
CA GLU A 97 -28.22 -14.28 -5.21
C GLU A 97 -28.79 -13.72 -6.52
N LYS A 98 -28.12 -12.74 -7.14
CA LYS A 98 -28.57 -12.06 -8.36
C LYS A 98 -27.82 -12.47 -9.63
N THR A 99 -26.80 -13.32 -9.54
CA THR A 99 -25.95 -13.76 -10.65
C THR A 99 -25.96 -15.27 -10.73
#